data_AF-A0A7V9LCP1-F1
#
_entry.id   AF-A0A7V9LCP1-F1
#
_cell.length_a   1.000
_cell.length_b   1.000
_cell.length_c   1.000
_cell.angle_alpha   90.00
_cell.angle_beta   90.00
_cell.angle_gamma   90.00
#
_symmetry.space_group_name_H-M   'P 1'
#
loop_
_entity.id
_entity.type
_entity.pdbx_description
1 polymer ?
#
loop_
_entity_poly.entity_id
_entity_poly.type
_entity_poly.pdbx_seq_one_letter_code
_entity_poly.pdbx_strand_id
1 'polypeptide(L)'
;MSWNPVDWAKSGANWASDKLGDVFGDPGAAGEADRKKLLYEQAAAAGGFAGVGEAGYGAMTAEANAARQNLADQASGKLSYSREALRQGLQQNVGAQQSLAAGASPQNAAMSARTAAMQSARLGSGMSGQAALAGIQEQSAAAKALQDAILAQRGQDMQVGLGSRQNAMSGYGAGNAGQPEKSWIERNGQAISGAAALASDRNLKTDIADGDAKAKSAMEGLKAYSYNYKDGKYGKGEQLGVMAQDLQKAGLGQAVLKERDGLKVDPGKLAGALAAMVATQHRRISKLEGGKK
;
A
#
# COMPACT_ATOMS: atom_id res chain seq x y z
N MET A 1 -25.38 -74.86 -34.71
CA MET A 1 -25.11 -73.51 -35.22
C MET A 1 -24.72 -72.63 -34.04
N SER A 2 -23.42 -72.42 -33.82
CA SER A 2 -22.88 -71.64 -32.71
C SER A 2 -22.59 -70.22 -33.18
N TRP A 3 -23.28 -69.24 -32.60
CA TRP A 3 -23.07 -67.81 -32.83
C TRP A 3 -21.84 -67.32 -32.06
N ASN A 4 -20.90 -66.66 -32.74
CA ASN A 4 -19.65 -66.17 -32.15
C ASN A 4 -19.70 -64.63 -32.00
N PRO A 5 -19.72 -64.07 -30.78
CA PRO A 5 -20.05 -62.66 -30.53
C PRO A 5 -18.90 -61.66 -30.74
N VAL A 6 -17.81 -62.04 -31.41
CA VAL A 6 -16.57 -61.23 -31.49
C VAL A 6 -16.49 -60.31 -32.72
N ASP A 7 -17.36 -60.48 -33.72
CA ASP A 7 -17.28 -59.70 -34.97
C ASP A 7 -18.00 -58.34 -34.94
N TRP A 8 -18.85 -58.06 -33.95
CA TRP A 8 -19.53 -56.76 -33.81
C TRP A 8 -18.60 -55.64 -33.33
N ALA A 9 -17.56 -55.96 -32.54
CA ALA A 9 -16.71 -54.95 -31.92
C ALA A 9 -15.69 -54.32 -32.87
N LYS A 10 -15.41 -54.94 -34.03
CA LYS A 10 -14.40 -54.45 -34.98
C LYS A 10 -14.96 -53.53 -36.07
N SER A 11 -16.26 -53.56 -36.36
CA SER A 11 -16.87 -52.69 -37.38
C SER A 11 -17.31 -51.32 -36.82
N GLY A 12 -17.58 -51.21 -35.53
CA GLY A 12 -17.99 -49.95 -34.89
C GLY A 12 -16.87 -48.93 -34.64
N ALA A 13 -15.60 -49.37 -34.61
CA ALA A 13 -14.48 -48.50 -34.27
C ALA A 13 -14.00 -47.60 -35.44
N ASN A 14 -14.15 -48.05 -36.68
CA ASN A 14 -13.65 -47.30 -37.85
C ASN A 14 -14.61 -46.22 -38.37
N TRP A 15 -15.91 -46.27 -38.03
CA TRP A 15 -16.87 -45.25 -38.47
C TRP A 15 -16.81 -43.97 -37.63
N ALA A 16 -16.35 -44.08 -36.37
CA ALA A 16 -16.29 -42.96 -35.44
C ALA A 16 -15.02 -42.12 -35.60
N SER A 17 -13.91 -42.69 -36.07
CA SER A 17 -12.67 -41.93 -36.30
C SER A 17 -12.72 -41.05 -37.54
N ASP A 18 -13.42 -41.47 -38.60
CA ASP A 18 -13.45 -40.73 -39.87
C ASP A 18 -14.40 -39.52 -39.85
N LYS A 19 -15.46 -39.55 -39.01
CA LYS A 19 -16.42 -38.43 -38.92
C LYS A 19 -16.13 -37.40 -37.83
N LEU A 20 -15.20 -37.67 -36.92
CA LEU A 20 -14.78 -36.70 -35.90
C LEU A 20 -13.61 -35.82 -36.38
N GLY A 21 -12.86 -36.23 -37.41
CA GLY A 21 -11.79 -35.44 -38.02
C GLY A 21 -12.29 -34.23 -38.81
N ASP A 22 -13.47 -34.32 -39.44
CA ASP A 22 -14.03 -33.26 -40.30
C ASP A 22 -14.77 -32.15 -39.51
N VAL A 23 -15.19 -32.41 -38.26
CA VAL A 23 -15.90 -31.41 -37.44
C VAL A 23 -14.92 -30.45 -36.75
N PHE A 24 -13.66 -30.86 -36.59
CA PHE A 24 -12.57 -30.00 -36.11
C PHE A 24 -11.62 -29.62 -37.24
N GLY A 25 -12.17 -29.46 -38.45
CA GLY A 25 -11.46 -29.10 -39.66
C GLY A 25 -10.40 -28.04 -39.38
N ASP A 26 -9.16 -28.40 -39.68
CA ASP A 26 -8.00 -27.51 -39.65
C ASP A 26 -8.43 -26.19 -40.31
N PRO A 27 -8.50 -25.07 -39.56
CA PRO A 27 -8.96 -23.81 -40.11
C PRO A 27 -7.89 -23.41 -41.14
N GLY A 28 -8.12 -23.80 -42.40
CA GLY A 28 -7.16 -23.62 -43.47
C GLY A 28 -6.67 -22.18 -43.52
N ALA A 29 -5.53 -21.94 -44.17
CA ALA A 29 -4.76 -20.69 -44.09
C ALA A 29 -5.55 -19.35 -44.04
N ALA A 30 -6.74 -19.28 -44.64
CA ALA A 30 -7.68 -18.16 -44.50
C ALA A 30 -8.20 -17.93 -43.07
N GLY A 31 -8.60 -18.97 -42.34
CA GLY A 31 -9.06 -18.86 -40.95
C GLY A 31 -7.95 -18.46 -39.98
N GLU A 32 -6.71 -18.86 -40.26
CA GLU A 32 -5.55 -18.43 -39.47
C GLU A 32 -5.23 -16.94 -39.67
N ALA A 33 -5.43 -16.42 -40.88
CA ALA A 33 -5.26 -14.99 -41.18
C ALA A 33 -6.31 -14.13 -40.44
N ASP A 34 -7.57 -14.55 -40.43
CA ASP A 34 -8.64 -13.84 -39.72
C ASP A 34 -8.43 -13.89 -38.19
N ARG A 35 -7.97 -15.03 -37.65
CA ARG A 35 -7.60 -15.13 -36.23
C ARG A 35 -6.43 -14.20 -35.88
N LYS A 36 -5.38 -14.14 -36.71
CA LYS A 36 -4.25 -13.22 -36.50
C LYS A 36 -4.69 -11.76 -36.56
N LYS A 37 -5.61 -11.41 -37.47
CA LYS A 37 -6.17 -10.06 -37.56
C LYS A 37 -6.97 -9.68 -36.31
N LEU A 38 -7.86 -10.57 -35.83
CA LEU A 38 -8.61 -10.37 -34.59
C LEU A 38 -7.70 -10.23 -33.36
N LEU A 39 -6.63 -11.03 -33.28
CA LEU A 39 -5.64 -10.91 -32.20
C LEU A 39 -4.87 -9.58 -32.27
N TYR A 40 -4.53 -9.11 -33.47
CA TYR A 40 -3.89 -7.79 -33.64
C TYR A 40 -4.83 -6.63 -33.30
N GLU A 41 -6.10 -6.70 -33.69
CA GLU A 41 -7.11 -5.70 -33.34
C GLU A 41 -7.38 -5.69 -31.83
N GLN A 42 -7.45 -6.86 -31.18
CA GLN A 42 -7.55 -6.95 -29.72
C GLN A 42 -6.30 -6.44 -29.00
N ALA A 43 -5.10 -6.76 -29.50
CA ALA A 43 -3.85 -6.26 -28.93
C ALA A 43 -3.73 -4.74 -29.08
N ALA A 44 -4.15 -4.18 -30.22
CA ALA A 44 -4.17 -2.73 -30.45
C ALA A 44 -5.20 -2.03 -29.54
N ALA A 45 -6.40 -2.61 -29.38
CA ALA A 45 -7.40 -2.08 -28.46
C ALA A 45 -6.92 -2.14 -26.99
N ALA A 46 -6.29 -3.24 -26.57
CA ALA A 46 -5.72 -3.38 -25.23
C ALA A 46 -4.55 -2.40 -24.98
N GLY A 47 -3.71 -2.14 -26.00
CA GLY A 47 -2.64 -1.15 -25.92
C GLY A 47 -3.14 0.28 -25.71
N GLY A 48 -4.30 0.64 -26.27
CA GLY A 48 -4.94 1.94 -26.07
C GLY A 48 -5.41 2.19 -24.62
N PHE A 49 -5.89 1.16 -23.92
CA PHE A 49 -6.31 1.28 -22.52
C PHE A 49 -5.14 1.43 -21.55
N ALA A 50 -3.97 0.85 -21.86
CA ALA A 50 -2.78 1.00 -21.04
C ALA A 50 -2.29 2.46 -20.99
N GLY A 51 -2.30 3.16 -22.13
CA GLY A 51 -1.84 4.56 -22.21
C GLY A 51 -2.76 5.57 -21.50
N VAL A 52 -4.08 5.37 -21.55
CA VAL A 52 -5.04 6.25 -20.87
C VAL A 52 -5.01 6.05 -19.35
N GLY A 53 -4.81 4.80 -18.91
CA GLY A 53 -4.65 4.48 -17.50
C GLY A 53 -3.38 5.10 -16.89
N GLU A 54 -2.24 5.02 -17.58
CA GLU A 54 -0.95 5.49 -17.08
C GLU A 54 -0.89 7.02 -16.94
N ALA A 55 -1.43 7.77 -17.90
CA ALA A 55 -1.51 9.23 -17.83
C ALA A 55 -2.44 9.72 -16.70
N GLY A 56 -3.59 9.06 -16.52
CA GLY A 56 -4.51 9.37 -15.41
C GLY A 56 -3.92 9.05 -14.05
N TYR A 57 -3.18 7.93 -13.93
CA TYR A 57 -2.52 7.54 -12.69
C TYR A 57 -1.40 8.51 -12.30
N GLY A 58 -0.65 9.03 -13.28
CA GLY A 58 0.39 10.03 -13.06
C GLY A 58 -0.17 11.35 -12.48
N ALA A 59 -1.29 11.83 -13.01
CA ALA A 59 -1.93 13.05 -12.50
C ALA A 59 -2.46 12.87 -11.07
N MET A 60 -3.13 11.74 -10.80
CA MET A 60 -3.72 11.46 -9.48
C MET A 60 -2.65 11.23 -8.41
N THR A 61 -1.52 10.61 -8.76
CA THR A 61 -0.39 10.41 -7.84
C THR A 61 0.35 11.71 -7.54
N ALA A 62 0.47 12.63 -8.51
CA ALA A 62 1.05 13.96 -8.27
C ALA A 62 0.21 14.79 -7.29
N GLU A 63 -1.11 14.79 -7.44
CA GLU A 63 -2.03 15.49 -6.53
C GLU A 63 -2.00 14.88 -5.12
N ALA A 64 -2.02 13.54 -5.02
CA ALA A 64 -1.87 12.84 -3.74
C ALA A 64 -0.51 13.11 -3.07
N ASN A 65 0.58 13.23 -3.84
CA ASN A 65 1.89 13.62 -3.33
C ASN A 65 1.88 15.04 -2.76
N ALA A 66 1.30 16.00 -3.48
CA ALA A 66 1.19 17.39 -3.04
C ALA A 66 0.35 17.50 -1.75
N ALA A 67 -0.77 16.78 -1.66
CA ALA A 67 -1.60 16.75 -0.46
C ALA A 67 -0.85 16.14 0.75
N ARG A 68 -0.10 15.05 0.54
CA ARG A 68 0.74 14.45 1.58
C ARG A 68 1.85 15.39 2.04
N GLN A 69 2.46 16.12 1.11
CA GLN A 69 3.53 17.05 1.45
C GLN A 69 2.99 18.23 2.25
N ASN A 70 1.81 18.76 1.90
CA ASN A 70 1.12 19.78 2.70
C ASN A 70 0.79 19.28 4.12
N LEU A 71 0.28 18.05 4.26
CA LEU A 71 0.01 17.46 5.58
C LEU A 71 1.29 17.22 6.39
N ALA A 72 2.37 16.78 5.74
CA ALA A 72 3.68 16.61 6.38
C ALA A 72 4.29 17.95 6.81
N ASP A 73 4.12 19.00 6.02
CA ASP A 73 4.55 20.36 6.35
C ASP A 73 3.69 20.98 7.48
N GLN A 74 2.40 20.65 7.56
CA GLN A 74 1.54 20.98 8.70
C GLN A 74 1.98 20.23 9.97
N ALA A 75 2.19 18.91 9.88
CA ALA A 75 2.60 18.07 11.01
C ALA A 75 4.00 18.45 11.53
N SER A 76 4.94 18.79 10.65
CA SER A 76 6.26 19.30 11.01
C SER A 76 6.24 20.74 11.53
N GLY A 77 5.08 21.41 11.52
CA GLY A 77 4.92 22.77 11.98
C GLY A 77 5.58 23.81 11.07
N LYS A 78 5.87 23.49 9.80
CA LYS A 78 6.29 24.50 8.81
C LYS A 78 5.12 25.37 8.39
N LEU A 79 3.94 24.76 8.23
CA LEU A 79 2.68 25.41 7.87
C LEU A 79 1.67 25.27 9.02
N SER A 80 1.94 25.84 10.19
CA SER A 80 0.91 25.86 11.25
C SER A 80 -0.06 27.02 11.02
N TYR A 81 -1.30 26.70 10.67
CA TYR A 81 -2.37 27.69 10.49
C TYR A 81 -2.58 28.50 11.79
N SER A 82 -2.40 27.85 12.95
CA SER A 82 -2.38 28.52 14.25
C SER A 82 -1.31 29.61 14.41
N ARG A 83 -0.08 29.45 13.86
CA ARG A 83 0.91 30.55 13.89
C ARG A 83 0.51 31.69 12.98
N GLU A 84 -0.05 31.41 11.81
CA GLU A 84 -0.48 32.48 10.91
C GLU A 84 -1.64 33.26 11.53
N ALA A 85 -2.63 32.57 12.10
CA ALA A 85 -3.72 33.18 12.85
C ALA A 85 -3.22 33.97 14.08
N LEU A 86 -2.25 33.43 14.82
CA LEU A 86 -1.60 34.12 15.94
C LEU A 86 -0.87 35.37 15.46
N ARG A 87 -0.14 35.29 14.34
CA ARG A 87 0.60 36.41 13.75
C ARG A 87 -0.36 37.50 13.29
N GLN A 88 -1.48 37.13 12.68
CA GLN A 88 -2.55 38.05 12.28
C GLN A 88 -3.21 38.72 13.49
N GLY A 89 -3.49 37.94 14.55
CA GLY A 89 -4.04 38.47 15.81
C GLY A 89 -3.07 39.39 16.56
N LEU A 90 -1.78 39.07 16.57
CA LEU A 90 -0.74 39.96 17.12
C LEU A 90 -0.63 41.24 16.30
N GLN A 91 -0.71 41.16 14.98
CA GLN A 91 -0.64 42.33 14.11
C GLN A 91 -1.85 43.26 14.31
N GLN A 92 -3.06 42.70 14.49
CA GLN A 92 -4.26 43.48 14.84
C GLN A 92 -4.14 44.14 16.22
N ASN A 93 -3.64 43.41 17.23
CA ASN A 93 -3.43 43.98 18.57
C ASN A 93 -2.36 45.08 18.59
N VAL A 94 -1.26 44.90 17.87
CA VAL A 94 -0.21 45.92 17.73
C VAL A 94 -0.75 47.15 17.01
N GLY A 95 -1.56 46.97 15.94
CA GLY A 95 -2.23 48.06 15.24
C GLY A 95 -3.18 48.85 16.15
N ALA A 96 -3.98 48.15 16.96
CA ALA A 96 -4.87 48.77 17.93
C ALA A 96 -4.09 49.58 18.99
N GLN A 97 -2.98 49.04 19.50
CA GLN A 97 -2.11 49.76 20.45
C GLN A 97 -1.43 50.98 19.83
N GLN A 98 -0.99 50.89 18.57
CA GLN A 98 -0.43 52.01 17.83
C GLN A 98 -1.47 53.11 17.59
N SER A 99 -2.72 52.75 17.27
CA SER A 99 -3.80 53.74 17.13
C SER A 99 -4.15 54.45 18.43
N LEU A 100 -4.11 53.75 19.56
CA LEU A 100 -4.29 54.34 20.89
C LEU A 100 -3.11 55.25 21.28
N ALA A 101 -1.88 54.86 20.95
CA ALA A 101 -0.70 55.66 21.19
C ALA A 101 -0.65 56.92 20.32
N ALA A 102 -1.10 56.83 19.06
CA ALA A 102 -1.22 57.96 18.14
C ALA A 102 -2.27 59.00 18.59
N GLY A 103 -3.29 58.57 19.34
CA GLY A 103 -4.31 59.45 19.92
C GLY A 103 -3.93 60.07 21.28
N ALA A 104 -2.83 59.62 21.91
CA ALA A 104 -2.42 60.10 23.23
C ALA A 104 -1.56 61.37 23.12
N SER A 105 -1.81 62.36 23.98
CA SER A 105 -1.02 63.60 23.99
C SER A 105 0.47 63.34 24.26
N PRO A 106 1.40 64.13 23.68
CA PRO A 106 2.85 63.89 23.77
C PRO A 106 3.39 63.81 25.20
N GLN A 107 2.76 64.52 26.15
CA GLN A 107 3.14 64.51 27.56
C GLN A 107 2.82 63.19 28.27
N ASN A 108 1.86 62.40 27.76
CA ASN A 108 1.47 61.11 28.34
C ASN A 108 1.98 59.90 27.53
N ALA A 109 2.73 60.12 26.44
CA ALA A 109 3.21 59.07 25.55
C ALA A 109 4.09 58.02 26.27
N ALA A 110 4.95 58.45 27.20
CA ALA A 110 5.81 57.53 27.96
C ALA A 110 5.00 56.63 28.92
N MET A 111 3.93 57.16 29.52
CA MET A 111 3.08 56.40 30.43
C MET A 111 2.14 55.46 29.66
N SER A 112 1.60 55.89 28.51
CA SER A 112 0.79 55.03 27.65
C SER A 112 1.60 53.88 27.06
N ALA A 113 2.84 54.13 26.62
CA ALA A 113 3.76 53.11 26.14
C ALA A 113 4.06 52.06 27.22
N ARG A 114 4.23 52.50 28.49
CA ARG A 114 4.47 51.58 29.60
C ARG A 114 3.25 50.74 29.95
N THR A 115 2.04 51.31 29.92
CA THR A 115 0.79 50.57 30.17
C THR A 115 0.50 49.58 29.05
N ALA A 116 0.73 49.98 27.79
CA ALA A 116 0.62 49.10 26.62
C ALA A 116 1.61 47.93 26.71
N ALA A 117 2.87 48.19 27.09
CA ALA A 117 3.87 47.15 27.29
C ALA A 117 3.48 46.17 28.40
N MET A 118 2.92 46.66 29.52
CA MET A 118 2.48 45.80 30.63
C MET A 118 1.25 44.95 30.27
N GLN A 119 0.28 45.52 29.53
CA GLN A 119 -0.86 44.75 29.01
C GLN A 119 -0.41 43.73 27.97
N SER A 120 0.51 44.10 27.07
CA SER A 120 1.10 43.20 26.08
C SER A 120 1.84 42.03 26.74
N ALA A 121 2.62 42.29 27.80
CA ALA A 121 3.33 41.25 28.53
C ALA A 121 2.37 40.27 29.24
N ARG A 122 1.28 40.75 29.85
CA ARG A 122 0.27 39.89 30.49
C ARG A 122 -0.53 39.06 29.49
N LEU A 123 -0.89 39.66 28.35
CA LEU A 123 -1.57 38.95 27.26
C LEU A 123 -0.62 37.92 26.61
N GLY A 124 0.65 38.27 26.42
CA GLY A 124 1.66 37.41 25.83
C GLY A 124 1.97 36.16 26.67
N SER A 125 2.03 36.27 28.01
CA SER A 125 2.28 35.09 28.85
C SER A 125 1.07 34.17 29.00
N GLY A 126 -0.16 34.70 28.91
CA GLY A 126 -1.39 33.89 28.89
C GLY A 126 -1.64 33.23 27.53
N MET A 127 -1.44 33.98 26.43
CA MET A 127 -1.62 33.47 25.07
C MET A 127 -0.57 32.44 24.68
N SER A 128 0.68 32.55 25.15
CA SER A 128 1.72 31.56 24.81
C SER A 128 1.38 30.16 25.35
N GLY A 129 0.78 30.08 26.55
CA GLY A 129 0.31 28.81 27.12
C GLY A 129 -0.88 28.23 26.36
N GLN A 130 -1.86 29.06 25.99
CA GLN A 130 -3.01 28.59 25.20
C GLN A 130 -2.64 28.25 23.75
N ALA A 131 -1.72 29.00 23.14
CA ALA A 131 -1.21 28.72 21.80
C ALA A 131 -0.38 27.44 21.75
N ALA A 132 0.39 27.14 22.80
CA ALA A 132 1.11 25.87 22.92
C ALA A 132 0.13 24.67 23.00
N LEU A 133 -0.94 24.79 23.80
CA LEU A 133 -1.98 23.76 23.90
C LEU A 133 -2.77 23.60 22.59
N ALA A 134 -3.11 24.70 21.92
CA ALA A 134 -3.75 24.67 20.62
C ALA A 134 -2.85 24.02 19.57
N GLY A 135 -1.54 24.31 19.59
CA GLY A 135 -0.56 23.68 18.70
C GLY A 135 -0.42 22.16 18.94
N ILE A 136 -0.50 21.71 20.20
CA ILE A 136 -0.51 20.27 20.53
C ILE A 136 -1.78 19.60 20.00
N GLN A 137 -2.95 20.23 20.17
CA GLN A 137 -4.20 19.71 19.63
C GLN A 137 -4.17 19.65 18.09
N GLU A 138 -3.66 20.69 17.45
CA GLU A 138 -3.50 20.78 15.99
C GLU A 138 -2.53 19.71 15.48
N GLN A 139 -1.40 19.49 16.15
CA GLN A 139 -0.49 18.37 15.83
C GLN A 139 -1.17 17.01 15.99
N SER A 140 -1.94 16.79 17.05
CA SER A 140 -2.64 15.52 17.26
C SER A 140 -3.71 15.27 16.19
N ALA A 141 -4.46 16.32 15.81
CA ALA A 141 -5.49 16.24 14.79
C ALA A 141 -4.88 16.04 13.39
N ALA A 142 -3.78 16.73 13.08
CA ALA A 142 -3.04 16.56 11.83
C ALA A 142 -2.41 15.16 11.72
N ALA A 143 -1.83 14.63 12.81
CA ALA A 143 -1.29 13.28 12.84
C ALA A 143 -2.39 12.23 12.58
N LYS A 144 -3.58 12.40 13.17
CA LYS A 144 -4.72 11.53 12.93
C LYS A 144 -5.23 11.63 11.49
N ALA A 145 -5.38 12.84 10.96
CA ALA A 145 -5.79 13.06 9.57
C ALA A 145 -4.81 12.45 8.56
N LEU A 146 -3.49 12.56 8.82
CA LEU A 146 -2.46 11.91 8.02
C LEU A 146 -2.60 10.37 8.06
N GLN A 147 -2.84 9.81 9.25
CA GLN A 147 -3.02 8.38 9.42
C GLN A 147 -4.27 7.88 8.66
N ASP A 148 -5.38 8.60 8.74
CA ASP A 148 -6.62 8.29 8.02
C ASP A 148 -6.43 8.40 6.50
N ALA A 149 -5.68 9.40 6.02
CA ALA A 149 -5.33 9.55 4.61
C ALA A 149 -4.46 8.40 4.09
N ILE A 150 -3.48 7.94 4.89
CA ILE A 150 -2.64 6.78 4.54
C ILE A 150 -3.50 5.49 4.49
N LEU A 151 -4.42 5.31 5.44
CA LEU A 151 -5.32 4.16 5.47
C LEU A 151 -6.30 4.17 4.29
N ALA A 152 -6.88 5.33 3.96
CA ALA A 152 -7.75 5.50 2.81
C ALA A 152 -7.00 5.21 1.50
N GLN A 153 -5.77 5.73 1.36
CA GLN A 153 -4.91 5.45 0.21
C GLN A 153 -4.61 3.95 0.08
N ARG A 154 -4.24 3.28 1.18
CA ARG A 154 -4.03 1.82 1.18
C ARG A 154 -5.30 1.06 0.83
N GLY A 155 -6.47 1.53 1.25
CA GLY A 155 -7.76 0.96 0.88
C GLY A 155 -8.02 1.07 -0.63
N GLN A 156 -7.78 2.25 -1.21
CA GLN A 156 -7.91 2.48 -2.65
C GLN A 156 -6.89 1.67 -3.45
N ASP A 157 -5.61 1.64 -3.03
CA ASP A 157 -4.57 0.84 -3.70
C ASP A 157 -4.91 -0.66 -3.65
N MET A 158 -5.44 -1.14 -2.52
CA MET A 158 -5.89 -2.53 -2.40
C MET A 158 -7.11 -2.81 -3.28
N GLN A 159 -8.06 -1.88 -3.38
CA GLN A 159 -9.26 -2.03 -4.20
C GLN A 159 -8.95 -1.92 -5.70
N VAL A 160 -8.00 -1.07 -6.10
CA VAL A 160 -7.50 -0.98 -7.48
C VAL A 160 -6.66 -2.20 -7.82
N GLY A 161 -5.83 -2.69 -6.91
CA GLY A 161 -5.06 -3.93 -7.09
C GLY A 161 -5.96 -5.17 -7.22
N LEU A 162 -6.98 -5.30 -6.37
CA LEU A 162 -7.98 -6.37 -6.45
C LEU A 162 -8.89 -6.21 -7.67
N GLY A 163 -9.36 -4.99 -7.95
CA GLY A 163 -10.26 -4.68 -9.05
C GLY A 163 -9.59 -4.83 -10.42
N SER A 164 -8.34 -4.39 -10.57
CA SER A 164 -7.58 -4.60 -11.81
C SER A 164 -7.29 -6.07 -12.07
N ARG A 165 -7.02 -6.86 -11.01
CA ARG A 165 -6.88 -8.32 -11.12
C ARG A 165 -8.21 -9.01 -11.44
N GLN A 166 -9.31 -8.55 -10.88
CA GLN A 166 -10.65 -9.07 -11.18
C GLN A 166 -11.10 -8.72 -12.60
N ASN A 167 -10.82 -7.51 -13.09
CA ASN A 167 -11.08 -7.11 -14.46
C ASN A 167 -10.17 -7.84 -15.46
N ALA A 168 -8.90 -8.07 -15.12
CA ALA A 168 -8.01 -8.90 -15.93
C ALA A 168 -8.49 -10.36 -16.00
N MET A 169 -8.92 -10.95 -14.87
CA MET A 169 -9.50 -12.30 -14.88
C MET A 169 -10.84 -12.36 -15.62
N SER A 170 -11.69 -11.33 -15.51
CA SER A 170 -12.98 -11.28 -16.21
C SER A 170 -12.81 -11.07 -17.72
N GLY A 171 -11.80 -10.30 -18.15
CA GLY A 171 -11.47 -10.09 -19.56
C GLY A 171 -10.91 -11.34 -20.26
N TYR A 172 -10.15 -12.15 -19.54
CA TYR A 172 -9.64 -13.42 -20.06
C TYR A 172 -10.61 -14.62 -19.88
N GLY A 173 -11.63 -14.48 -19.04
CA GLY A 173 -12.48 -15.61 -18.60
C GLY A 173 -13.78 -15.83 -19.36
N ALA A 174 -14.33 -14.83 -20.05
CA ALA A 174 -15.71 -14.88 -20.55
C ALA A 174 -15.89 -14.96 -22.07
N GLY A 175 -14.83 -14.74 -22.87
CA GLY A 175 -14.98 -14.51 -24.32
C GLY A 175 -14.56 -15.64 -25.27
N ASN A 176 -13.69 -16.58 -24.88
CA ASN A 176 -13.25 -17.65 -25.78
C ASN A 176 -14.06 -18.93 -25.56
N ALA A 177 -15.21 -18.96 -26.24
CA ALA A 177 -16.02 -20.14 -26.46
C ALA A 177 -15.20 -21.21 -27.20
N GLY A 178 -15.03 -22.37 -26.55
CA GLY A 178 -14.66 -23.63 -27.17
C GLY A 178 -13.17 -23.99 -27.07
N GLN A 179 -12.74 -24.52 -25.92
CA GLN A 179 -11.67 -25.53 -25.73
C GLN A 179 -11.67 -26.02 -24.26
N PRO A 180 -11.15 -27.23 -24.00
CA PRO A 180 -11.77 -28.28 -23.17
C PRO A 180 -11.67 -28.05 -21.66
N GLU A 181 -12.45 -28.83 -20.91
CA GLU A 181 -12.67 -28.78 -19.46
C GLU A 181 -11.45 -28.34 -18.65
N LYS A 182 -11.53 -27.14 -18.06
CA LYS A 182 -10.57 -26.64 -17.07
C LYS A 182 -10.44 -27.68 -15.94
N SER A 183 -9.22 -28.18 -15.78
CA SER A 183 -8.80 -29.03 -14.67
C SER A 183 -9.31 -28.48 -13.34
N TRP A 184 -9.77 -29.36 -12.44
CA TRP A 184 -10.25 -29.01 -11.10
C TRP A 184 -9.26 -28.14 -10.30
N ILE A 185 -7.96 -28.24 -10.60
CA ILE A 185 -6.90 -27.42 -10.00
C ILE A 185 -6.93 -25.97 -10.51
N GLU A 186 -7.32 -25.71 -11.76
CA GLU A 186 -7.49 -24.34 -12.28
C GLU A 186 -8.77 -23.68 -11.78
N ARG A 187 -9.81 -24.48 -11.49
CA ARG A 187 -11.08 -23.96 -10.96
C ARG A 187 -11.00 -23.60 -9.47
N ASN A 188 -10.14 -24.28 -8.70
CA ASN A 188 -10.03 -24.08 -7.25
C ASN A 188 -8.67 -23.52 -6.79
N GLY A 189 -7.61 -23.61 -7.58
CA GLY A 189 -6.24 -23.26 -7.16
C GLY A 189 -5.99 -21.77 -6.96
N GLN A 190 -6.62 -20.89 -7.75
CA GLN A 190 -6.48 -19.44 -7.59
C GLN A 190 -7.32 -18.87 -6.44
N ALA A 191 -8.42 -19.53 -6.06
CA ALA A 191 -9.21 -19.14 -4.90
C ALA A 191 -8.56 -19.58 -3.57
N ILE A 192 -7.88 -20.73 -3.57
CA ILE A 192 -7.27 -21.30 -2.36
C ILE A 192 -5.96 -20.59 -1.98
N SER A 193 -5.12 -20.19 -2.95
CA SER A 193 -3.83 -19.56 -2.61
C SER A 193 -3.95 -18.10 -2.15
N GLY A 194 -5.03 -17.39 -2.53
CA GLY A 194 -5.31 -16.01 -2.10
C GLY A 194 -6.07 -15.91 -0.78
N ALA A 195 -7.04 -16.80 -0.52
CA ALA A 195 -7.88 -16.72 0.67
C ALA A 195 -7.20 -17.28 1.93
N ALA A 196 -6.41 -18.36 1.81
CA ALA A 196 -5.71 -18.95 2.94
C ALA A 196 -4.58 -18.05 3.49
N ALA A 197 -3.97 -17.22 2.64
CA ALA A 197 -2.91 -16.31 3.03
C ALA A 197 -3.41 -15.09 3.85
N LEU A 198 -4.71 -14.78 3.80
CA LEU A 198 -5.31 -13.66 4.53
C LEU A 198 -6.07 -14.11 5.79
N ALA A 199 -6.38 -15.40 5.93
CA ALA A 199 -7.12 -15.93 7.06
C ALA A 199 -6.24 -15.94 8.33
N SER A 200 -6.24 -14.82 9.06
CA SER A 200 -5.53 -14.68 10.34
C SER A 200 -6.29 -15.24 11.54
N ASP A 201 -7.39 -15.96 11.32
CA ASP A 201 -8.25 -16.54 12.36
C ASP A 201 -7.47 -17.54 13.24
N ARG A 202 -7.68 -17.42 14.56
CA ARG A 202 -7.09 -18.31 15.56
C ARG A 202 -7.59 -19.75 15.40
N ASN A 203 -8.84 -19.94 14.95
CA ASN A 203 -9.45 -21.26 14.79
C ASN A 203 -8.85 -22.06 13.63
N LEU A 204 -8.20 -21.38 12.69
CA LEU A 204 -7.53 -21.99 11.54
C LEU A 204 -6.04 -22.26 11.80
N LYS A 205 -5.53 -21.94 12.99
CA LYS A 205 -4.12 -22.06 13.37
C LYS A 205 -3.97 -22.99 14.58
N THR A 206 -3.13 -24.01 14.47
CA THR A 206 -2.71 -24.85 15.60
C THR A 206 -1.37 -24.36 16.16
N ASP A 207 -0.98 -24.86 17.34
CA ASP A 207 0.36 -24.65 17.91
C ASP A 207 0.76 -23.19 18.14
N ILE A 208 -0.21 -22.35 18.52
CA ILE A 208 -0.01 -20.93 18.78
C ILE A 208 0.75 -20.75 20.10
N ALA A 209 2.03 -20.39 19.99
CA ALA A 209 2.89 -20.04 21.11
C ALA A 209 3.20 -18.54 21.16
N ASP A 210 3.63 -18.05 22.34
CA ASP A 210 4.13 -16.69 22.48
C ASP A 210 5.39 -16.47 21.62
N GLY A 211 5.37 -15.42 20.80
CA GLY A 211 6.41 -15.06 19.85
C GLY A 211 7.40 -14.02 20.35
N ASP A 212 7.23 -13.45 21.55
CA ASP A 212 7.96 -12.25 22.00
C ASP A 212 9.49 -12.45 22.01
N ALA A 213 9.96 -13.59 22.52
CA ALA A 213 11.40 -13.89 22.56
C ALA A 213 11.99 -14.02 21.15
N LYS A 214 11.26 -14.65 20.22
CA LYS A 214 11.68 -14.80 18.81
C LYS A 214 11.68 -13.47 18.10
N ALA A 215 10.65 -12.65 18.29
CA ALA A 215 10.57 -11.30 17.73
C ALA A 215 11.71 -10.42 18.24
N LYS A 216 12.06 -10.51 19.53
CA LYS A 216 13.19 -9.79 20.12
C LYS A 216 14.53 -10.22 19.51
N SER A 217 14.78 -11.53 19.46
CA SER A 217 16.01 -12.07 18.86
C SER A 217 16.14 -11.68 17.39
N ALA A 218 15.03 -11.69 16.64
CA ALA A 218 15.01 -11.24 15.25
C ALA A 218 15.37 -9.75 15.12
N MET A 219 14.79 -8.88 15.94
CA MET A 219 15.13 -7.45 15.94
C MET A 219 16.61 -7.17 16.24
N GLU A 220 17.23 -7.96 17.12
CA GLU A 220 18.65 -7.84 17.48
C GLU A 220 19.58 -8.37 16.37
N GLY A 221 19.12 -9.37 15.61
CA GLY A 221 19.88 -9.98 14.52
C GLY A 221 19.78 -9.25 13.17
N LEU A 222 18.74 -8.45 12.97
CA LEU A 222 18.51 -7.75 11.70
C LEU A 222 19.31 -6.45 11.61
N LYS A 223 19.98 -6.27 10.47
CA LYS A 223 20.70 -5.06 10.10
C LYS A 223 20.08 -4.43 8.87
N ALA A 224 20.01 -3.10 8.86
CA ALA A 224 19.64 -2.34 7.68
C ALA A 224 20.88 -2.12 6.81
N TYR A 225 20.71 -2.30 5.49
CA TYR A 225 21.77 -2.09 4.51
C TYR A 225 21.29 -1.12 3.45
N SER A 226 22.18 -0.19 3.07
CA SER A 226 22.06 0.56 1.82
C SER A 226 22.87 -0.16 0.73
N TYR A 227 22.27 -0.41 -0.43
CA TYR A 227 22.92 -1.18 -1.50
C TYR A 227 22.43 -0.79 -2.89
N ASN A 228 23.24 -1.09 -3.91
CA ASN A 228 22.88 -1.01 -5.32
C ASN A 228 22.86 -2.42 -5.91
N TYR A 229 21.90 -2.71 -6.80
CA TYR A 229 21.93 -3.96 -7.55
C TYR A 229 23.08 -3.96 -8.54
N LYS A 230 23.78 -5.10 -8.65
CA LYS A 230 24.85 -5.29 -9.65
C LYS A 230 24.31 -5.25 -11.08
N ASP A 231 23.09 -5.75 -11.26
CA ASP A 231 22.39 -5.80 -12.54
C ASP A 231 21.16 -4.88 -12.46
N GLY A 232 21.07 -3.92 -13.39
CA GLY A 232 20.01 -2.91 -13.41
C GLY A 232 18.61 -3.47 -13.63
N LYS A 233 18.47 -4.75 -14.04
CA LYS A 233 17.15 -5.41 -14.16
C LYS A 233 16.42 -5.59 -12.82
N TYR A 234 17.15 -5.57 -11.71
CA TYR A 234 16.58 -5.71 -10.37
C TYR A 234 16.22 -4.36 -9.72
N GLY A 235 16.49 -3.25 -10.41
CA GLY A 235 16.28 -1.90 -9.92
C GLY A 235 17.52 -1.05 -10.14
N LYS A 236 17.32 0.26 -10.32
CA LYS A 236 18.39 1.26 -10.45
C LYS A 236 18.43 2.14 -9.21
N GLY A 237 19.62 2.66 -8.91
CA GLY A 237 19.84 3.56 -7.78
C GLY A 237 19.93 2.85 -6.42
N GLU A 238 20.21 3.65 -5.41
CA GLU A 238 20.43 3.20 -4.03
C GLU A 238 19.12 2.69 -3.42
N GLN A 239 19.18 1.51 -2.80
CA GLN A 239 18.07 0.82 -2.15
C GLN A 239 18.39 0.64 -0.67
N LEU A 240 17.37 0.76 0.19
CA LEU A 240 17.45 0.46 1.61
C LEU A 240 16.66 -0.81 1.91
N GLY A 241 17.30 -1.80 2.54
CA GLY A 241 16.63 -3.06 2.85
C GLY A 241 17.37 -3.96 3.84
N VAL A 242 16.83 -5.17 4.00
CA VAL A 242 17.44 -6.26 4.79
C VAL A 242 17.91 -7.37 3.86
N MET A 243 19.03 -8.00 4.19
CA MET A 243 19.57 -9.10 3.40
C MET A 243 18.83 -10.40 3.72
N ALA A 244 18.54 -11.21 2.69
CA ALA A 244 17.86 -12.49 2.84
C ALA A 244 18.64 -13.48 3.73
N GLN A 245 19.97 -13.45 3.68
CA GLN A 245 20.84 -14.26 4.53
C GLN A 245 20.69 -13.88 6.01
N ASP A 246 20.55 -12.59 6.29
CA ASP A 246 20.39 -12.11 7.66
C ASP A 246 18.99 -12.43 8.20
N LEU A 247 17.96 -12.41 7.35
CA LEU A 247 16.63 -12.93 7.69
C LEU A 247 16.69 -14.41 8.09
N GLN A 248 17.44 -15.25 7.37
CA GLN A 248 17.62 -16.66 7.74
C GLN A 248 18.34 -16.81 9.09
N LYS A 249 19.44 -16.08 9.30
CA LYS A 249 20.19 -16.10 10.58
C LYS A 249 19.36 -15.59 11.75
N ALA A 250 18.48 -14.63 11.52
CA ALA A 250 17.59 -14.05 12.52
C ALA A 250 16.36 -14.94 12.84
N GLY A 251 16.30 -16.16 12.30
CA GLY A 251 15.17 -17.08 12.52
C GLY A 251 13.89 -16.71 11.75
N LEU A 252 14.01 -15.85 10.73
CA LEU A 252 12.92 -15.46 9.82
C LEU A 252 13.03 -16.16 8.46
N GLY A 253 13.56 -17.39 8.44
CA GLY A 253 13.77 -18.16 7.21
C GLY A 253 12.50 -18.40 6.38
N GLN A 254 11.33 -18.38 7.00
CA GLN A 254 10.04 -18.47 6.31
C GLN A 254 9.78 -17.30 5.35
N ALA A 255 10.36 -16.13 5.61
CA ALA A 255 10.26 -14.94 4.76
C ALA A 255 11.29 -14.94 3.62
N VAL A 256 12.02 -16.05 3.43
CA VAL A 256 13.05 -16.18 2.39
C VAL A 256 12.67 -17.30 1.43
N LEU A 257 12.55 -16.94 0.15
CA LEU A 257 12.31 -17.85 -0.96
C LEU A 257 13.65 -18.29 -1.54
N LYS A 258 13.82 -19.59 -1.74
CA LYS A 258 14.96 -20.16 -2.48
C LYS A 258 14.57 -20.25 -3.95
N GLU A 259 15.29 -19.54 -4.81
CA GLU A 259 15.16 -19.66 -6.26
C GLU A 259 16.47 -20.19 -6.86
N ARG A 260 16.42 -20.57 -8.15
CA ARG A 260 17.60 -21.05 -8.88
C ARG A 260 18.74 -20.03 -8.89
N ASP A 261 18.39 -18.75 -8.97
CA ASP A 261 19.34 -17.65 -9.15
C ASP A 261 19.73 -16.97 -7.82
N GLY A 262 19.25 -17.47 -6.67
CA GLY A 262 19.62 -16.95 -5.36
C GLY A 262 18.50 -16.97 -4.31
N LEU A 263 18.69 -16.19 -3.25
CA LEU A 263 17.70 -16.01 -2.18
C LEU A 263 16.90 -14.72 -2.45
N LYS A 264 15.56 -14.82 -2.36
CA LYS A 264 14.65 -13.66 -2.43
C LYS A 264 13.87 -13.52 -1.13
N VAL A 265 13.40 -12.31 -0.88
CA VAL A 265 12.55 -12.01 0.28
C VAL A 265 11.09 -12.09 -0.13
N ASP A 266 10.28 -12.81 0.64
CA ASP A 266 8.81 -12.82 0.53
C ASP A 266 8.26 -11.59 1.28
N PRO A 267 7.75 -10.56 0.58
CA PRO A 267 7.31 -9.33 1.22
C PRO A 267 6.10 -9.55 2.13
N GLY A 268 5.22 -10.50 1.82
CA GLY A 268 4.02 -10.76 2.62
C GLY A 268 4.38 -11.37 3.97
N LYS A 269 5.25 -12.39 3.96
CA LYS A 269 5.73 -13.02 5.20
C LYS A 269 6.64 -12.10 6.01
N LEU A 270 7.47 -11.29 5.33
CA LEU A 270 8.28 -10.28 6.01
C LEU A 270 7.40 -9.22 6.68
N ALA A 271 6.36 -8.73 6.00
CA ALA A 271 5.43 -7.75 6.58
C ALA A 271 4.73 -8.28 7.84
N GLY A 272 4.30 -9.55 7.84
CA GLY A 272 3.74 -10.20 9.02
C GLY A 272 4.74 -10.29 10.19
N ALA A 273 6.00 -10.63 9.89
CA ALA A 273 7.06 -10.65 10.89
C ALA A 273 7.37 -9.25 11.46
N LEU A 274 7.42 -8.22 10.61
CA LEU A 274 7.61 -6.83 11.02
C LEU A 274 6.48 -6.35 11.95
N ALA A 275 5.23 -6.66 11.63
CA ALA A 275 4.09 -6.32 12.47
C ALA A 275 4.20 -6.96 13.87
N ALA A 276 4.60 -8.24 13.95
CA ALA A 276 4.83 -8.92 15.23
C ALA A 276 5.98 -8.28 16.04
N MET A 277 7.06 -7.86 15.38
CA MET A 277 8.17 -7.16 16.02
C MET A 277 7.74 -5.80 16.59
N VAL A 278 6.96 -5.00 15.84
CA VAL A 278 6.41 -3.72 16.32
C VAL A 278 5.47 -3.93 17.51
N ALA A 279 4.58 -4.92 17.46
CA ALA A 279 3.70 -5.26 18.59
C ALA A 279 4.48 -5.66 19.86
N THR A 280 5.63 -6.32 19.69
CA THR A 280 6.54 -6.67 20.79
C THR A 280 7.23 -5.44 21.37
N GLN A 281 7.70 -4.51 20.53
CA GLN A 281 8.25 -3.23 21.00
C GLN A 281 7.22 -2.42 21.78
N HIS A 282 5.99 -2.32 21.28
CA HIS A 282 4.91 -1.60 21.96
C HIS A 282 4.68 -2.15 23.37
N ARG A 283 4.57 -3.48 23.53
CA ARG A 283 4.44 -4.10 24.87
C ARG A 283 5.61 -3.81 25.80
N ARG A 284 6.85 -3.75 25.28
CA ARG A 284 8.03 -3.36 26.08
C ARG A 284 7.92 -1.91 26.53
N ILE A 285 7.55 -1.00 25.64
CA ILE A 285 7.36 0.42 25.95
C ILE A 285 6.27 0.58 27.00
N SER A 286 5.10 -0.05 26.82
CA SER A 286 4.01 0.00 27.80
C SER A 286 4.39 -0.55 29.18
N LYS A 287 5.24 -1.60 29.24
CA LYS A 287 5.76 -2.12 30.52
C LYS A 287 6.70 -1.12 31.19
N LEU A 288 7.53 -0.41 30.42
CA LEU A 288 8.44 0.61 30.94
C LEU A 288 7.70 1.87 31.40
N GLU A 289 6.65 2.26 30.67
CA GLU A 289 5.81 3.43 30.97
C GLU A 289 4.85 3.16 32.14
N GLY A 290 4.23 1.98 32.17
CA GLY A 290 3.29 1.55 33.22
C GLY A 290 3.95 1.13 34.53
N GLY A 291 5.28 0.95 34.55
CA GLY A 291 6.07 0.66 35.76
C GLY A 291 6.34 1.86 36.66
N LYS A 292 5.85 3.05 36.30
CA LYS A 292 5.78 4.23 37.18
C LYS A 292 4.32 4.49 37.56
N LYS A 293 3.79 3.71 38.51
CA LYS A 293 2.65 4.12 39.32
C LYS A 293 3.10 4.19 40.77
#